data_AF-A0A2N6E6G0-F1
#
_entry.id   AF-A0A2N6E6G0-F1
#
_cell.length_a   1.000
_cell.length_b   1.000
_cell.length_c   1.000
_cell.angle_alpha   90.00
_cell.angle_beta   90.00
_cell.angle_gamma   90.00
#
_symmetry.space_group_name_H-M   'P 1'
#
loop_
_entity.id
_entity.type
_entity.pdbx_description
1 polymer ?
#
loop_
_entity_poly.entity_id
_entity_poly.type
_entity_poly.pdbx_seq_one_letter_code
_entity_poly.pdbx_strand_id
1 'polypeptide(L)'
;MVVNGSHSIYRGTDEVFSYYLVADVGFVRRQWKNFVEGVKKARSLLVDHRVLKEVLETDPDILGDKKVVLFDQVKRPFNKPLPTPGHVPEQGLFFNGLQEFSINPDHGFAGVKTVAYLALQVSIALGYDQIVYYGLDLGGSRRFYEEESPEKSMIDQDYEQFIEPHFAWGADACRTLGVKVVNASPYSRLPASIFPRVEPGSVEEFLNGRIIARD
;
A
#
# COMPACT_ATOMS: atom_id res chain seq x y z
N MET A 1 -3.37 -3.91 7.82
CA MET A 1 -3.85 -3.86 6.42
C MET A 1 -3.01 -4.84 5.61
N VAL A 2 -3.60 -5.53 4.65
CA VAL A 2 -2.85 -6.37 3.68
C VAL A 2 -3.04 -5.81 2.28
N VAL A 3 -2.06 -6.00 1.40
CA VAL A 3 -2.04 -5.51 0.02
C VAL A 3 -1.88 -6.63 -1.01
N ASN A 4 -2.60 -6.59 -2.14
CA ASN A 4 -2.50 -7.58 -3.23
C ASN A 4 -2.38 -9.04 -2.71
N GLY A 5 -1.39 -9.84 -3.11
CA GLY A 5 -1.26 -11.23 -2.62
C GLY A 5 -0.67 -11.37 -1.21
N SER A 6 -0.40 -10.28 -0.47
CA SER A 6 0.22 -10.41 0.87
C SER A 6 -0.67 -11.07 1.91
N HIS A 7 -1.99 -11.16 1.68
CA HIS A 7 -2.89 -11.91 2.56
C HIS A 7 -2.55 -13.40 2.63
N SER A 8 -1.78 -13.94 1.68
CA SER A 8 -1.37 -15.34 1.67
C SER A 8 -0.56 -15.75 2.90
N ILE A 9 0.02 -14.81 3.64
CA ILE A 9 0.66 -15.08 4.93
C ILE A 9 -0.32 -15.63 5.98
N TYR A 10 -1.62 -15.35 5.82
CA TYR A 10 -2.70 -15.86 6.67
C TYR A 10 -3.35 -17.14 6.12
N ARG A 11 -2.75 -17.79 5.11
CA ARG A 11 -3.28 -19.05 4.59
C ARG A 11 -3.15 -20.14 5.66
N GLY A 12 -4.23 -20.91 5.85
CA GLY A 12 -4.28 -21.97 6.87
C GLY A 12 -4.52 -21.48 8.29
N THR A 13 -4.72 -20.18 8.51
CA THR A 13 -5.14 -19.62 9.80
C THR A 13 -6.62 -19.22 9.76
N ASP A 14 -7.25 -19.06 10.93
CA ASP A 14 -8.60 -18.50 11.05
C ASP A 14 -8.60 -16.97 11.15
N GLU A 15 -7.43 -16.34 11.03
CA GLU A 15 -7.27 -14.89 11.15
C GLU A 15 -7.98 -14.14 10.03
N VAL A 16 -8.64 -13.05 10.42
CA VAL A 16 -9.38 -12.10 9.58
C VAL A 16 -8.75 -10.72 9.75
N PHE A 17 -8.39 -10.06 8.65
CA PHE A 17 -7.78 -8.73 8.68
C PHE A 17 -8.80 -7.63 8.40
N SER A 18 -8.61 -6.47 9.05
CA SER A 18 -9.55 -5.35 8.93
C SER A 18 -9.67 -4.80 7.51
N TYR A 19 -8.55 -4.67 6.81
CA TYR A 19 -8.49 -3.99 5.51
C TYR A 19 -7.68 -4.81 4.50
N TYR A 20 -8.28 -5.03 3.32
CA TYR A 20 -7.61 -5.54 2.14
C TYR A 20 -7.53 -4.47 1.08
N LEU A 21 -6.33 -4.00 0.76
CA LEU A 21 -6.12 -2.98 -0.26
C LEU A 21 -5.60 -3.61 -1.55
N VAL A 22 -6.33 -3.42 -2.66
CA VAL A 22 -5.91 -3.90 -3.98
C VAL A 22 -6.03 -2.79 -5.01
N ALA A 23 -4.90 -2.47 -5.66
CA ALA A 23 -4.80 -1.41 -6.68
C ALA A 23 -4.16 -1.89 -7.99
N ASP A 24 -3.88 -3.19 -8.09
CA ASP A 24 -3.30 -3.82 -9.27
C ASP A 24 -4.38 -4.68 -9.98
N VAL A 25 -4.92 -4.15 -11.08
CA VAL A 25 -5.89 -4.87 -11.93
C VAL A 25 -5.28 -6.13 -12.55
N GLY A 26 -3.98 -6.10 -12.86
CA GLY A 26 -3.28 -7.27 -13.39
C GLY A 26 -3.24 -8.41 -12.39
N PHE A 27 -3.03 -8.10 -11.11
CA PHE A 27 -3.14 -9.08 -10.02
C PHE A 27 -4.53 -9.72 -9.99
N VAL A 28 -5.61 -8.93 -10.04
CA VAL A 28 -7.00 -9.45 -10.01
C VAL A 28 -7.26 -10.40 -11.18
N ARG A 29 -6.85 -10.00 -12.39
CA ARG A 29 -7.01 -10.80 -13.62
C ARG A 29 -6.29 -12.14 -13.58
N ARG A 30 -5.04 -12.14 -13.13
CA ARG A 30 -4.18 -13.33 -13.19
C ARG A 30 -4.26 -14.21 -11.96
N GLN A 31 -4.68 -13.65 -10.84
CA GLN A 31 -4.70 -14.31 -9.54
C GLN A 31 -6.10 -14.27 -8.94
N TRP A 32 -7.15 -14.43 -9.76
CA TRP A 32 -8.54 -14.30 -9.33
C TRP A 32 -8.87 -15.12 -8.09
N LYS A 33 -8.48 -16.40 -8.05
CA LYS A 33 -8.69 -17.27 -6.88
C LYS A 33 -8.01 -16.72 -5.63
N ASN A 34 -6.76 -16.25 -5.77
CA ASN A 34 -6.00 -15.65 -4.67
C ASN A 34 -6.69 -14.37 -4.17
N PHE A 35 -7.09 -13.49 -5.09
CA PHE A 35 -7.87 -12.30 -4.77
C PHE A 35 -9.16 -12.63 -3.99
N VAL A 36 -9.92 -13.64 -4.43
CA VAL A 36 -11.15 -14.10 -3.76
C VAL A 36 -10.85 -14.63 -2.35
N GLU A 37 -9.76 -15.37 -2.14
CA GLU A 37 -9.31 -15.78 -0.80
C GLU A 37 -9.07 -14.58 0.11
N GLY A 38 -8.39 -13.55 -0.41
CA GLY A 38 -8.15 -12.29 0.28
C GLY A 38 -9.44 -11.56 0.65
N VAL A 39 -10.39 -11.45 -0.30
CA VAL A 39 -11.71 -10.84 -0.06
C VAL A 39 -12.42 -11.59 1.08
N LYS A 40 -12.51 -12.92 1.05
CA LYS A 40 -13.19 -13.70 2.09
C LYS A 40 -12.67 -13.39 3.50
N LYS A 41 -11.35 -13.28 3.67
CA LYS A 41 -10.69 -12.98 4.96
C LYS A 41 -10.65 -11.50 5.37
N ALA A 42 -11.11 -10.57 4.52
CA ALA A 42 -11.11 -9.14 4.82
C ALA A 42 -12.40 -8.70 5.52
N ARG A 43 -12.35 -7.78 6.49
CA ARG A 43 -13.56 -7.08 6.95
C ARG A 43 -14.01 -6.00 5.96
N SER A 44 -13.06 -5.32 5.32
CA SER A 44 -13.32 -4.30 4.32
C SER A 44 -12.36 -4.43 3.14
N LEU A 45 -12.91 -4.27 1.94
CA LEU A 45 -12.17 -4.26 0.69
C LEU A 45 -11.96 -2.81 0.25
N LEU A 46 -10.71 -2.40 0.08
CA LEU A 46 -10.29 -1.07 -0.35
C LEU A 46 -9.72 -1.19 -1.76
N VAL A 47 -10.35 -0.55 -2.73
CA VAL A 47 -9.99 -0.69 -4.14
C VAL A 47 -10.09 0.64 -4.87
N ASP A 48 -9.38 0.77 -5.99
CA ASP A 48 -9.66 1.83 -6.95
C ASP A 48 -10.77 1.43 -7.92
N HIS A 49 -11.26 2.41 -8.70
CA HIS A 49 -12.38 2.20 -9.62
C HIS A 49 -12.09 1.16 -10.71
N ARG A 50 -10.82 0.93 -11.06
CA ARG A 50 -10.45 -0.02 -12.10
C ARG A 50 -10.49 -1.44 -11.57
N VAL A 51 -10.02 -1.64 -10.35
CA VAL A 51 -10.13 -2.93 -9.66
C VAL A 51 -11.60 -3.24 -9.39
N LEU A 52 -12.38 -2.29 -8.89
CA LEU A 52 -13.82 -2.51 -8.66
C LEU A 52 -14.54 -2.88 -9.95
N LYS A 53 -14.26 -2.18 -11.06
CA LYS A 53 -14.82 -2.51 -12.37
C LYS A 53 -14.49 -3.95 -12.77
N GLU A 54 -13.23 -4.36 -12.65
CA GLU A 54 -12.80 -5.72 -12.98
C GLU A 54 -13.55 -6.78 -12.16
N VAL A 55 -13.76 -6.53 -10.85
CA VAL A 55 -14.52 -7.43 -9.98
C VAL A 55 -15.97 -7.54 -10.43
N LEU A 56 -16.63 -6.40 -10.68
CA LEU A 56 -18.03 -6.36 -11.09
C LEU A 56 -18.26 -7.03 -12.46
N GLU A 57 -17.29 -6.98 -13.36
CA GLU A 57 -17.35 -7.66 -14.67
C GLU A 57 -17.02 -9.15 -14.59
N THR A 58 -16.23 -9.57 -13.60
CA THR A 58 -15.79 -10.96 -13.46
C THR A 58 -16.81 -11.79 -12.69
N ASP A 59 -17.13 -11.39 -11.46
CA ASP A 59 -18.10 -12.04 -10.59
C ASP A 59 -18.38 -11.09 -9.40
N PRO A 60 -19.51 -10.34 -9.42
CA PRO A 60 -19.86 -9.42 -8.35
C PRO A 60 -20.28 -10.13 -7.04
N ASP A 61 -20.65 -11.41 -7.09
CA ASP A 61 -21.19 -12.13 -5.93
C ASP A 61 -20.12 -12.35 -4.84
N ILE A 62 -18.83 -12.31 -5.21
CA ILE A 62 -17.73 -12.40 -4.26
C ILE A 62 -17.72 -11.24 -3.25
N LEU A 63 -18.35 -10.12 -3.58
CA LEU A 63 -18.43 -8.96 -2.70
C LEU A 63 -19.40 -9.23 -1.55
N GLY A 64 -20.48 -9.99 -1.76
CA GLY A 64 -21.51 -10.25 -0.75
C GLY A 64 -21.85 -9.02 0.09
N ASP A 65 -21.79 -9.16 1.42
CA ASP A 65 -22.03 -8.07 2.38
C ASP A 65 -20.74 -7.29 2.75
N LYS A 66 -19.66 -7.41 1.97
CA LYS A 66 -18.41 -6.71 2.29
C LYS A 66 -18.60 -5.21 2.23
N LYS A 67 -18.05 -4.53 3.23
CA LYS A 67 -17.81 -3.09 3.14
C LYS A 67 -16.74 -2.83 2.08
N VAL A 68 -17.16 -2.29 0.95
CA VAL A 68 -16.28 -1.84 -0.13
C VAL A 68 -16.03 -0.36 0.04
N VAL A 69 -14.76 0.03 0.07
CA VAL A 69 -14.30 1.41 0.12
C VAL A 69 -13.59 1.71 -1.20
N LEU A 70 -14.11 2.69 -1.92
CA LEU A 70 -13.54 3.16 -3.17
C LEU A 70 -12.58 4.33 -2.89
N PHE A 71 -11.40 4.31 -3.49
CA PHE A 71 -10.50 5.46 -3.50
C PHE A 71 -10.04 5.80 -4.93
N ASP A 72 -9.71 7.07 -5.14
CA ASP A 72 -9.06 7.52 -6.36
C ASP A 72 -7.53 7.44 -6.21
N GLN A 73 -6.84 7.25 -7.33
CA GLN A 73 -5.42 7.59 -7.41
C GLN A 73 -5.29 8.96 -8.08
N VAL A 74 -4.34 9.79 -7.65
CA VAL A 74 -4.13 11.17 -8.17
C VAL A 74 -4.06 11.19 -9.70
N LYS A 75 -3.35 10.23 -10.30
CA LYS A 75 -3.14 10.13 -11.76
C LYS A 75 -4.23 9.34 -12.49
N ARG A 76 -5.26 8.88 -11.77
CA ARG A 76 -6.37 8.05 -12.28
C ARG A 76 -7.64 8.34 -11.47
N PRO A 77 -8.17 9.57 -11.49
CA PRO A 77 -9.39 9.87 -10.76
C PRO A 77 -10.61 9.32 -11.53
N PHE A 78 -11.62 8.84 -10.80
CA PHE A 78 -12.86 8.37 -11.40
C PHE A 78 -13.78 9.55 -11.76
N ASN A 79 -14.17 9.64 -13.03
CA ASN A 79 -15.12 10.63 -13.54
C ASN A 79 -14.76 12.10 -13.20
N LYS A 80 -13.47 12.39 -13.06
CA LYS A 80 -12.92 13.75 -12.85
C LYS A 80 -11.78 13.98 -13.85
N PRO A 81 -11.49 15.24 -14.22
CA PRO A 81 -10.29 15.54 -15.00
C PRO A 81 -9.02 15.20 -14.21
N LEU A 82 -7.93 14.93 -14.93
CA LEU A 82 -6.61 14.83 -14.30
C LEU A 82 -6.23 16.17 -13.64
N PRO A 83 -5.63 16.15 -12.44
CA PRO A 83 -5.09 17.36 -11.84
C PRO A 83 -4.09 18.03 -12.79
N THR A 84 -4.19 19.35 -12.95
CA THR A 84 -3.25 20.11 -13.77
C THR A 84 -1.96 20.34 -12.98
N PRO A 85 -0.75 20.11 -13.57
CA PRO A 85 0.51 20.45 -12.92
C PRO A 85 0.52 21.91 -12.45
N GLY A 86 0.87 22.14 -11.18
CA GLY A 86 0.83 23.47 -10.58
C GLY A 86 -0.47 23.82 -9.85
N HIS A 87 -1.40 22.88 -9.67
CA HIS A 87 -2.45 23.03 -8.65
C HIS A 87 -1.81 23.28 -7.29
N VAL A 88 -2.32 24.31 -6.61
CA VAL A 88 -1.87 24.69 -5.27
C VAL A 88 -2.05 23.49 -4.34
N PRO A 89 -1.06 23.14 -3.50
CA PRO A 89 -1.23 22.07 -2.52
C PRO A 89 -2.44 22.36 -1.64
N GLU A 90 -3.48 21.54 -1.77
CA GLU A 90 -4.59 21.53 -0.83
C GLU A 90 -4.17 20.76 0.44
N GLN A 91 -4.92 20.92 1.53
CA GLN A 91 -4.59 20.27 2.79
C GLN A 91 -4.44 18.75 2.59
N GLY A 92 -3.31 18.21 3.06
CA GLY A 92 -3.00 16.80 2.94
C GLY A 92 -2.33 16.38 1.63
N LEU A 93 -2.00 17.30 0.72
CA LEU A 93 -1.22 17.00 -0.49
C LEU A 93 0.20 17.56 -0.38
N PHE A 94 1.18 16.75 -0.75
CA PHE A 94 2.61 17.06 -0.67
C PHE A 94 3.28 16.75 -2.01
N PHE A 95 3.88 17.77 -2.62
CA PHE A 95 4.55 17.67 -3.91
C PHE A 95 6.00 18.13 -3.82
N ASN A 96 6.91 17.39 -4.43
CA ASN A 96 8.30 17.80 -4.66
C ASN A 96 8.74 17.37 -6.06
N GLY A 97 8.56 18.23 -7.05
CA GLY A 97 8.85 17.92 -8.44
C GLY A 97 8.02 16.74 -8.95
N LEU A 98 8.65 15.57 -9.09
CA LEU A 98 8.00 14.34 -9.56
C LEU A 98 7.39 13.49 -8.44
N GLN A 99 7.76 13.75 -7.19
CA GLN A 99 7.31 12.99 -6.03
C GLN A 99 5.99 13.56 -5.49
N GLU A 100 5.04 12.66 -5.28
CA GLU A 100 3.69 12.96 -4.85
C GLU A 100 3.35 12.12 -3.60
N PHE A 101 2.72 12.74 -2.61
CA PHE A 101 2.16 12.07 -1.45
C PHE A 101 0.87 12.78 -1.05
N SER A 102 -0.21 12.02 -0.86
CA SER A 102 -1.52 12.57 -0.52
C SER A 102 -2.14 11.76 0.59
N ILE A 103 -2.70 12.43 1.59
CA ILE A 103 -3.57 11.83 2.62
C ILE A 103 -5.01 12.33 2.50
N ASN A 104 -5.30 13.08 1.42
CA ASN A 104 -6.62 13.63 1.16
C ASN A 104 -7.39 12.72 0.19
N PRO A 105 -8.42 12.00 0.65
CA PRO A 105 -9.17 11.07 -0.19
C PRO A 105 -9.94 11.76 -1.34
N ASP A 106 -10.28 13.05 -1.22
CA ASP A 106 -11.03 13.78 -2.26
C ASP A 106 -10.19 13.98 -3.54
N HIS A 107 -8.87 14.09 -3.36
CA HIS A 107 -7.85 14.17 -4.43
C HIS A 107 -7.31 12.81 -4.84
N GLY A 108 -7.53 11.79 -4.01
CA GLY A 108 -6.97 10.47 -4.18
C GLY A 108 -5.52 10.36 -3.70
N PHE A 109 -4.99 9.15 -3.82
CA PHE A 109 -3.68 8.77 -3.30
C PHE A 109 -2.63 8.65 -4.42
N ALA A 110 -1.38 8.96 -4.13
CA ALA A 110 -0.29 8.89 -5.10
C ALA A 110 0.20 7.44 -5.26
N GLY A 111 0.24 6.92 -6.48
CA GLY A 111 0.79 5.59 -6.77
C GLY A 111 2.24 5.66 -7.24
N VAL A 112 3.10 4.72 -6.77
CA VAL A 112 4.50 4.61 -7.25
C VAL A 112 4.96 3.16 -7.42
N LYS A 113 4.51 2.48 -8.48
CA LYS A 113 4.99 1.14 -8.92
C LYS A 113 4.89 0.00 -7.88
N THR A 114 4.47 0.28 -6.66
CA THR A 114 4.16 -0.64 -5.58
C THR A 114 2.91 -0.19 -4.84
N VAL A 115 2.07 -1.14 -4.46
CA VAL A 115 0.84 -0.91 -3.71
C VAL A 115 1.12 -0.55 -2.24
N ALA A 116 2.31 -0.89 -1.73
CA ALA A 116 2.72 -0.54 -0.37
C ALA A 116 2.68 0.98 -0.13
N TYR A 117 3.14 1.78 -1.10
CA TYR A 117 3.12 3.24 -0.97
C TYR A 117 1.70 3.83 -0.91
N LEU A 118 0.74 3.23 -1.63
CA LEU A 118 -0.68 3.59 -1.49
C LEU A 118 -1.20 3.21 -0.10
N ALA A 119 -0.82 2.04 0.42
CA ALA A 119 -1.25 1.58 1.74
C ALA A 119 -0.78 2.49 2.88
N LEU A 120 0.41 3.11 2.79
CA LEU A 120 0.86 4.13 3.73
C LEU A 120 -0.12 5.31 3.79
N GLN A 121 -0.37 5.91 2.63
CA GLN A 121 -1.24 7.08 2.49
C GLN A 121 -2.67 6.80 2.96
N VAL A 122 -3.22 5.65 2.55
CA VAL A 122 -4.55 5.22 2.99
C VAL A 122 -4.59 4.97 4.50
N SER A 123 -3.56 4.37 5.08
CA SER A 123 -3.51 4.13 6.53
C SER A 123 -3.53 5.45 7.32
N ILE A 124 -2.78 6.46 6.85
CA ILE A 124 -2.78 7.79 7.48
C ILE A 124 -4.13 8.48 7.31
N ALA A 125 -4.73 8.40 6.11
CA ALA A 125 -6.07 8.95 5.86
C ALA A 125 -7.18 8.28 6.70
N LEU A 126 -6.99 7.01 7.10
CA LEU A 126 -7.86 6.32 8.05
C LEU A 126 -7.65 6.75 9.51
N GLY A 127 -6.65 7.60 9.78
CA GLY A 127 -6.35 8.15 11.10
C GLY A 127 -5.27 7.42 11.89
N TYR A 128 -4.52 6.49 11.28
CA TYR A 128 -3.41 5.83 11.94
C TYR A 128 -2.15 6.70 11.92
N ASP A 129 -1.54 6.91 13.09
CA ASP A 129 -0.33 7.72 13.29
C ASP A 129 0.92 6.88 13.59
N GLN A 130 0.75 5.56 13.77
CA GLN A 130 1.84 4.59 13.94
C GLN A 130 1.68 3.45 12.94
N ILE A 131 2.67 3.31 12.06
CA ILE A 131 2.64 2.39 10.93
C ILE A 131 3.87 1.50 10.95
N VAL A 132 3.64 0.19 10.88
CA VAL A 132 4.69 -0.82 10.84
C VAL A 132 4.53 -1.60 9.54
N TYR A 133 5.56 -1.58 8.72
CA TYR A 133 5.64 -2.43 7.54
C TYR A 133 6.16 -3.82 7.89
N TYR A 134 5.47 -4.84 7.40
CA TYR A 134 5.96 -6.21 7.33
C TYR A 134 6.01 -6.63 5.85
N GLY A 135 7.13 -7.21 5.41
CA GLY A 135 7.32 -7.64 4.03
C GLY A 135 7.53 -6.51 3.02
N LEU A 136 7.97 -5.33 3.46
CA LEU A 136 8.41 -4.23 2.59
C LEU A 136 9.88 -4.43 2.19
N ASP A 137 10.14 -5.49 1.43
CA ASP A 137 11.50 -5.89 1.07
C ASP A 137 12.02 -5.06 -0.12
N LEU A 138 11.14 -4.70 -1.08
CA LEU A 138 11.46 -3.89 -2.26
C LEU A 138 12.68 -4.40 -3.06
N GLY A 139 12.87 -5.72 -3.07
CA GLY A 139 13.89 -6.41 -3.84
C GLY A 139 13.55 -7.89 -4.00
N GLY A 140 14.39 -8.62 -4.72
CA GLY A 140 14.20 -10.04 -5.00
C GLY A 140 13.40 -10.31 -6.27
N SER A 141 13.69 -11.46 -6.90
CA SER A 141 13.15 -11.81 -8.21
C SER A 141 11.78 -12.49 -8.17
N ARG A 142 11.31 -12.91 -6.98
CA ARG A 142 10.04 -13.63 -6.80
C ARG A 142 9.25 -13.10 -5.63
N ARG A 143 7.92 -13.06 -5.78
CA ARG A 143 6.97 -12.82 -4.70
C ARG A 143 6.95 -14.03 -3.76
N PHE A 144 6.60 -13.83 -2.49
CA PHE A 144 6.59 -14.92 -1.50
C PHE A 144 5.38 -15.86 -1.64
N TYR A 145 4.35 -15.45 -2.36
CA TYR A 145 3.15 -16.25 -2.62
C TYR A 145 3.19 -16.88 -4.02
N GLU A 146 2.52 -18.02 -4.16
CA GLU A 146 2.40 -18.71 -5.44
C GLU A 146 1.61 -17.91 -6.46
N GLU A 147 2.08 -17.95 -7.71
CA GLU A 147 1.45 -17.27 -8.83
C GLU A 147 1.20 -18.27 -9.95
N GLU A 148 -0.05 -18.37 -10.43
CA GLU A 148 -0.38 -19.24 -11.58
C GLU A 148 0.36 -18.81 -12.85
N SER A 149 0.58 -17.50 -13.03
CA SER A 149 1.35 -16.92 -14.12
C SER A 149 2.22 -15.78 -13.58
N PRO A 150 3.45 -16.07 -13.13
CA PRO A 150 4.30 -15.07 -12.48
C PRO A 150 4.75 -14.02 -13.50
N GLU A 151 4.43 -12.76 -13.22
CA GLU A 151 5.00 -11.64 -13.96
C GLU A 151 6.35 -11.24 -13.39
N LYS A 152 7.23 -10.79 -14.29
CA LYS A 152 8.50 -10.16 -13.90
C LYS A 152 8.18 -8.98 -12.97
N SER A 153 8.73 -9.02 -11.76
CA SER A 153 8.72 -7.86 -10.88
C SER A 153 9.46 -6.72 -11.56
N MET A 154 8.79 -5.58 -11.70
CA MET A 154 9.41 -4.36 -12.23
C MET A 154 10.06 -3.51 -11.13
N ILE A 155 10.01 -3.98 -9.87
CA ILE A 155 10.57 -3.26 -8.71
C ILE A 155 12.04 -2.93 -8.96
N ASP A 156 12.85 -3.90 -9.40
CA ASP A 156 14.28 -3.66 -9.62
C ASP A 156 14.55 -2.56 -10.66
N GLN A 157 13.74 -2.49 -11.70
CA GLN A 157 13.85 -1.50 -12.76
C GLN A 157 13.36 -0.11 -12.30
N ASP A 158 12.27 -0.08 -11.52
CA ASP A 158 11.62 1.14 -11.10
C ASP A 158 12.19 1.71 -9.78
N TYR A 159 13.10 0.98 -9.11
CA TYR A 159 13.49 1.26 -7.74
C TYR A 159 14.14 2.63 -7.56
N GLU A 160 15.30 2.83 -8.20
CA GLU A 160 16.15 4.02 -8.03
C GLU A 160 15.46 5.28 -8.56
N GLN A 161 14.72 5.17 -9.66
CA GLN A 161 14.13 6.32 -10.34
C GLN A 161 12.78 6.73 -9.74
N PHE A 162 11.99 5.77 -9.26
CA PHE A 162 10.62 6.02 -8.82
C PHE A 162 10.40 5.64 -7.36
N ILE A 163 10.61 4.37 -7.00
CA ILE A 163 10.16 3.84 -5.71
C ILE A 163 10.88 4.53 -4.55
N GLU A 164 12.22 4.46 -4.50
CA GLU A 164 12.98 5.01 -3.37
C GLU A 164 12.78 6.53 -3.21
N PRO A 165 12.90 7.38 -4.26
CA PRO A 165 12.67 8.81 -4.11
C PRO A 165 11.26 9.17 -3.60
N HIS A 166 10.23 8.44 -4.01
CA HIS A 166 8.87 8.67 -3.50
C HIS A 166 8.74 8.23 -2.04
N PHE A 167 9.33 7.11 -1.65
CA PHE A 167 9.34 6.71 -0.24
C PHE A 167 10.12 7.70 0.64
N ALA A 168 11.24 8.26 0.16
CA ALA A 168 11.98 9.31 0.86
C ALA A 168 11.09 10.55 1.08
N TRP A 169 10.42 11.02 0.02
CA TRP A 169 9.48 12.14 0.11
C TRP A 169 8.30 11.84 1.03
N GLY A 170 7.72 10.63 0.94
CA GLY A 170 6.65 10.19 1.81
C GLY A 170 7.07 10.12 3.28
N ALA A 171 8.33 9.77 3.58
CA ALA A 171 8.86 9.79 4.93
C ALA A 171 8.96 11.22 5.48
N ASP A 172 9.38 12.19 4.68
CA ASP A 172 9.38 13.60 5.07
C ASP A 172 7.97 14.15 5.32
N ALA A 173 7.01 13.76 4.48
CA ALA A 173 5.61 14.07 4.71
C ALA A 173 5.09 13.45 6.02
N CYS A 174 5.42 12.18 6.29
CA CYS A 174 5.06 11.51 7.55
C CYS A 174 5.64 12.23 8.77
N ARG A 175 6.92 12.65 8.72
CA ARG A 175 7.56 13.42 9.79
C ARG A 175 6.83 14.75 10.05
N THR A 176 6.48 15.45 8.97
CA THR A 176 5.72 16.72 9.03
C THR A 176 4.34 16.53 9.66
N LEU A 177 3.70 15.38 9.38
CA LEU A 177 2.40 15.00 9.92
C LEU A 177 2.47 14.40 11.34
N GLY A 178 3.66 14.18 11.90
CA GLY A 178 3.84 13.50 13.18
C GLY A 178 3.55 11.99 13.15
N VAL A 179 3.50 11.39 11.96
CA VAL A 179 3.27 9.95 11.78
C VAL A 179 4.58 9.19 11.93
N LYS A 180 4.59 8.18 12.81
CA LYS A 180 5.72 7.26 13.00
C LYS A 180 5.59 6.09 12.05
N VAL A 181 6.63 5.87 11.24
CA VAL A 181 6.68 4.74 10.30
C VAL A 181 7.97 3.97 10.51
N VAL A 182 7.87 2.64 10.63
CA VAL A 182 9.02 1.74 10.71
C VAL A 182 8.87 0.55 9.77
N ASN A 183 10.01 -0.05 9.41
CA ASN A 183 10.05 -1.25 8.60
C ASN A 183 10.58 -2.43 9.41
N ALA A 184 9.70 -3.42 9.62
CA ALA A 184 9.98 -4.68 10.29
C ALA A 184 10.36 -5.81 9.33
N SER A 185 10.60 -5.53 8.05
CA SER A 185 11.23 -6.50 7.16
C SER A 185 12.69 -6.74 7.57
N PRO A 186 13.11 -8.01 7.80
CA PRO A 186 14.50 -8.35 8.12
C PRO A 186 15.49 -7.95 7.01
N TYR A 187 15.04 -8.05 5.76
CA TYR A 187 15.83 -7.69 4.58
C TYR A 187 15.00 -6.77 3.70
N SER A 188 15.51 -5.58 3.43
CA SER A 188 14.81 -4.66 2.55
C SER A 188 15.79 -3.67 1.92
N ARG A 189 15.56 -3.39 0.65
CA ARG A 189 16.36 -2.47 -0.15
C ARG A 189 16.19 -1.03 0.30
N LEU A 190 15.05 -0.68 0.93
CA LEU A 190 14.77 0.67 1.39
C LEU A 190 15.77 1.09 2.48
N PRO A 191 16.47 2.21 2.36
CA PRO A 191 17.33 2.69 3.43
C PRO A 191 16.58 2.91 4.74
N ALA A 192 17.22 2.56 5.86
CA ALA A 192 16.68 2.81 7.19
C ALA A 192 16.54 4.30 7.52
N SER A 193 17.31 5.16 6.84
CA SER A 193 17.15 6.63 6.89
C SER A 193 15.79 7.12 6.34
N ILE A 194 15.12 6.31 5.50
CA ILE A 194 13.75 6.58 5.04
C ILE A 194 12.76 6.08 6.09
N PHE A 195 12.78 4.78 6.39
CA PHE A 195 12.00 4.19 7.48
C PHE A 195 12.90 3.37 8.40
N PRO A 196 13.04 3.77 9.67
CA PRO A 196 13.88 3.06 10.63
C PRO A 196 13.50 1.59 10.79
N ARG A 197 14.50 0.78 11.15
CA ARG A 197 14.37 -0.66 11.29
C ARG A 197 13.95 -1.06 12.69
N VAL A 198 13.09 -2.06 12.75
CA VAL A 198 12.74 -2.74 14.00
C VAL A 198 12.70 -4.24 13.74
N GLU A 199 13.21 -5.04 14.67
CA GLU A 199 13.05 -6.49 14.59
C GLU A 199 11.56 -6.84 14.71
N PRO A 200 11.03 -7.80 13.93
CA PRO A 200 9.62 -8.21 14.03
C PRO A 200 9.16 -8.50 15.46
N GLY A 201 10.01 -9.17 16.24
CA GLY A 201 9.71 -9.52 17.64
C GLY A 201 9.72 -8.34 18.63
N SER A 202 10.16 -7.16 18.20
CA SER A 202 10.33 -5.97 19.03
C SER A 202 9.33 -4.85 18.69
N VAL A 203 8.39 -5.09 17.78
CA VAL A 203 7.43 -4.08 17.32
C VAL A 203 6.56 -3.54 18.46
N GLU A 204 6.11 -4.39 19.39
CA GLU A 204 5.30 -3.92 20.53
C GLU A 204 6.09 -2.97 21.43
N GLU A 205 7.38 -3.24 21.65
CA GLU A 205 8.25 -2.35 22.42
C GLU A 205 8.43 -1.01 21.72
N PHE A 206 8.56 -1.02 20.39
CA PHE A 206 8.66 0.20 19.59
C PHE A 206 7.39 1.05 19.67
N LEU A 207 6.22 0.44 19.46
CA LEU A 207 4.93 1.15 19.53
C LEU A 207 4.67 1.75 20.92
N ASN A 208 5.15 1.08 21.97
CA ASN A 208 5.08 1.56 23.34
C ASN A 208 6.22 2.54 23.73
N GLY A 209 7.10 2.91 22.78
CA GLY A 209 8.21 3.83 23.01
C GLY A 209 9.32 3.30 23.91
N ARG A 210 9.40 1.98 24.10
CA ARG A 210 10.39 1.31 24.97
C ARG A 210 11.72 1.04 24.27
N ILE A 211 11.75 1.09 22.94
CA ILE A 211 12.96 1.00 22.13
C ILE A 211 12.95 2.07 21.03
N ILE A 212 14.14 2.51 20.64
CA ILE A 212 14.34 3.40 19.50
C ILE A 212 14.63 2.52 18.29
N ALA A 213 13.93 2.77 17.18
CA ALA A 213 14.20 2.06 15.93
C ALA A 213 15.64 2.35 15.46
N ARG A 214 16.29 1.35 14.86
CA ARG A 214 17.69 1.45 14.46
C ARG A 214 17.79 2.13 13.08
N ASP A 215 18.78 2.99 12.95
CA ASP A 215 19.28 3.49 11.65
C ASP A 215 20.02 2.39 10.87
#